data_AF-A0A3B8Y9H0-F1
#
_entry.id   AF-A0A3B8Y9H0-F1
#
_cell.length_a   1.000
_cell.length_b   1.000
_cell.length_c   1.000
_cell.angle_alpha   90.00
_cell.angle_beta   90.00
_cell.angle_gamma   90.00
#
_symmetry.space_group_name_H-M   'P 1'
#
loop_
_entity.id
_entity.type
_entity.pdbx_description
1 polymer ?
#
loop_
_entity_poly.entity_id
_entity_poly.type
_entity_poly.pdbx_seq_one_letter_code
_entity_poly.pdbx_strand_id
1 'polypeptide(L)'
;MTIQEFLELCVGNWFSQRSSYHFQEEQAESHKSELTIEWLDSHNDQIIAWCQQHHIESNLAIGGKKISWNTSIDWGKPKEIGSTIIVVIPDTNLPQTG
;
A
#
# COMPACT_ATOMS: atom_id res chain seq x y z
N MET A 1 -4.53 -13.89 -13.76
CA MET A 1 -3.93 -12.71 -13.14
C MET A 1 -3.07 -13.17 -11.98
N THR A 2 -1.76 -12.94 -12.05
CA THR A 2 -0.82 -13.13 -10.94
C THR A 2 -0.96 -11.98 -9.93
N ILE A 3 -0.41 -12.14 -8.72
CA ILE A 3 -0.38 -11.04 -7.76
C ILE A 3 0.38 -9.83 -8.31
N GLN A 4 1.50 -10.04 -9.03
CA GLN A 4 2.24 -8.95 -9.66
C GLN A 4 1.40 -8.19 -10.69
N GLU A 5 0.72 -8.90 -11.60
CA GLU A 5 -0.15 -8.29 -12.61
C GLU A 5 -1.27 -7.46 -11.96
N PHE A 6 -1.91 -7.99 -10.91
CA PHE A 6 -2.91 -7.23 -10.14
C PHE A 6 -2.31 -5.96 -9.53
N LEU A 7 -1.10 -6.07 -8.99
CA LEU A 7 -0.45 -4.97 -8.33
C LEU A 7 -0.03 -3.87 -9.32
N GLU A 8 0.56 -4.23 -10.45
CA GLU A 8 0.89 -3.32 -11.54
C GLU A 8 -0.34 -2.56 -12.06
N LEU A 9 -1.50 -3.22 -12.17
CA LEU A 9 -2.76 -2.58 -12.57
C LEU A 9 -3.28 -1.53 -11.58
N CYS A 10 -2.85 -1.54 -10.31
CA CYS A 10 -3.24 -0.51 -9.36
C CYS A 10 -2.31 0.72 -9.40
N VAL A 11 -1.21 0.69 -10.14
CA VAL A 11 -0.27 1.82 -10.24
C VAL A 11 -0.98 3.02 -10.86
N GLY A 12 -0.77 4.19 -10.29
CA GLY A 12 -1.40 5.43 -10.76
C GLY A 12 -1.91 6.31 -9.64
N ASN A 13 -2.70 7.31 -10.04
CA ASN A 13 -3.34 8.24 -9.13
C ASN A 13 -4.81 7.88 -8.95
N TRP A 14 -5.28 7.90 -7.71
CA TRP A 14 -6.62 7.47 -7.35
C TRP A 14 -7.26 8.48 -6.41
N PHE A 15 -8.47 8.89 -6.75
CA PHE A 15 -9.37 9.49 -5.77
C PHE A 15 -9.99 8.37 -4.94
N SER A 16 -9.83 8.44 -3.61
CA SER A 16 -10.40 7.48 -2.67
C SER A 16 -11.44 8.15 -1.78
N GLN A 17 -12.58 7.48 -1.62
CA GLN A 17 -13.60 7.82 -0.63
C GLN A 17 -13.79 6.62 0.30
N ARG A 18 -13.50 6.81 1.59
CA ARG A 18 -13.59 5.77 2.61
C ARG A 18 -14.69 6.11 3.59
N SER A 19 -15.59 5.15 3.83
CA SER A 19 -16.57 5.19 4.91
C SER A 19 -16.19 4.19 5.99
N SER A 20 -16.17 4.63 7.24
CA SER A 20 -15.83 3.78 8.39
C SER A 20 -16.97 3.83 9.41
N TYR A 21 -17.33 2.66 9.94
CA TYR A 21 -18.39 2.48 10.92
C TYR A 21 -17.78 2.02 12.23
N HIS A 22 -17.95 2.83 13.27
CA HIS A 22 -17.48 2.59 14.63
C HIS A 22 -18.65 2.01 15.43
N PHE A 23 -18.73 0.68 15.48
CA PHE A 23 -19.91 -0.03 16.00
C PHE A 23 -20.13 0.17 17.51
N GLN A 24 -19.07 0.35 18.30
CA GLN A 24 -19.22 0.55 19.75
C GLN A 24 -19.79 1.93 20.07
N GLU A 25 -19.45 2.92 19.24
CA GLU A 25 -19.84 4.32 19.38
C GLU A 25 -21.12 4.67 18.59
N GLU A 26 -21.66 3.72 17.81
CA GLU A 26 -22.76 3.93 16.87
C GLU A 26 -22.52 5.13 15.92
N GLN A 27 -21.26 5.33 15.51
CA GLN A 27 -20.83 6.44 14.67
C GLN A 27 -20.39 5.99 13.30
N ALA A 28 -20.59 6.86 12.30
CA ALA A 28 -20.07 6.68 10.96
C ALA A 28 -19.28 7.92 10.55
N GLU A 29 -18.18 7.71 9.86
CA GLU A 29 -17.34 8.77 9.31
C GLU A 29 -17.04 8.52 7.84
N SER A 30 -16.87 9.60 7.09
CA SER A 30 -16.45 9.56 5.69
C SER A 30 -15.25 10.44 5.49
N HIS A 31 -14.30 9.93 4.73
CA HIS A 31 -13.04 10.60 4.41
C HIS A 31 -12.77 10.53 2.92
N LYS A 32 -12.08 11.55 2.41
CA LYS A 32 -11.59 11.59 1.04
C LYS A 32 -10.08 11.76 1.03
N SER A 33 -9.41 11.18 0.06
CA SER A 33 -7.98 11.36 -0.13
C SER A 33 -7.59 11.14 -1.59
N GLU A 34 -6.56 11.87 -2.02
CA GLU A 34 -5.82 11.52 -3.22
C GLU A 34 -4.72 10.52 -2.85
N LEU A 35 -4.62 9.44 -3.61
CA LEU A 35 -3.60 8.40 -3.45
C LEU A 35 -2.71 8.37 -4.69
N THR A 36 -1.41 8.19 -4.49
CA THR A 36 -0.46 7.87 -5.55
C THR A 36 0.17 6.52 -5.22
N ILE A 37 0.04 5.57 -6.15
CA ILE A 37 0.61 4.22 -6.04
C ILE A 37 1.71 4.09 -7.09
N GLU A 38 2.92 3.81 -6.62
CA GLU A 38 4.12 3.61 -7.44
C GLU A 38 4.60 2.16 -7.28
N TRP A 39 5.02 1.52 -8.36
CA TRP A 39 5.68 0.21 -8.30
C TRP A 39 7.18 0.38 -8.07
N LEU A 40 7.72 -0.43 -7.17
CA LEU A 40 9.14 -0.58 -6.91
C LEU A 40 9.53 -2.01 -7.29
N ASP A 41 10.42 -2.18 -8.26
CA ASP A 41 10.91 -3.50 -8.62
C ASP A 41 11.77 -4.13 -7.52
N SER A 42 12.04 -5.43 -7.62
CA SER A 42 12.82 -6.18 -6.63
C SER A 42 14.30 -5.75 -6.52
N HIS A 43 14.82 -5.00 -7.49
CA HIS A 43 16.18 -4.47 -7.49
C HIS A 43 16.25 -3.04 -6.95
N ASN A 44 15.11 -2.44 -6.60
CA ASN A 44 15.06 -1.11 -6.02
C ASN A 44 15.74 -1.08 -4.64
N ASP A 45 16.61 -0.10 -4.40
CA ASP A 45 17.35 0.03 -3.14
C ASP A 45 16.45 0.06 -1.90
N GLN A 46 15.25 0.64 -1.99
CA GLN A 46 14.31 0.68 -0.87
C GLN A 46 13.75 -0.71 -0.55
N ILE A 47 13.53 -1.56 -1.55
CA ILE A 47 13.07 -2.94 -1.37
C ILE A 47 14.20 -3.78 -0.77
N ILE A 48 15.41 -3.66 -1.32
CA ILE A 48 16.59 -4.38 -0.82
C ILE A 48 16.86 -4.02 0.64
N ALA A 49 16.87 -2.73 0.98
CA ALA A 49 17.09 -2.25 2.34
C ALA A 49 15.99 -2.76 3.30
N TRP A 50 14.72 -2.76 2.86
CA TRP A 50 13.62 -3.29 3.65
C TRP A 50 13.80 -4.79 3.92
N CYS A 51 14.10 -5.60 2.89
CA CYS A 51 14.35 -7.03 3.03
C CYS A 51 15.50 -7.30 4.01
N GLN A 52 16.61 -6.55 3.90
CA GLN A 52 17.75 -6.66 4.81
C GLN A 52 17.37 -6.34 6.26
N GLN A 53 16.62 -5.25 6.49
CA GLN A 53 16.16 -4.86 7.83
C GLN A 53 15.31 -5.96 8.49
N HIS A 54 14.53 -6.69 7.69
CA HIS A 54 13.65 -7.76 8.14
C HIS A 54 14.29 -9.16 8.08
N HIS A 55 15.58 -9.27 7.77
CA HIS A 55 16.32 -10.54 7.62
C HIS A 55 15.70 -11.49 6.57
N ILE A 56 15.22 -10.93 5.48
CA ILE A 56 14.62 -11.64 4.35
C ILE A 56 15.60 -11.61 3.17
N GLU A 57 15.76 -12.74 2.47
CA GLU A 57 16.52 -12.77 1.23
C GLU A 57 15.80 -11.92 0.15
N SER A 58 16.48 -10.94 -0.42
CA SER A 58 15.87 -9.99 -1.36
C SER A 58 15.35 -10.63 -2.65
N ASN A 59 15.86 -11.82 -3.01
CA ASN A 59 15.41 -12.61 -4.14
C ASN A 59 14.00 -13.21 -3.96
N LEU A 60 13.48 -13.26 -2.73
CA LEU A 60 12.13 -13.75 -2.43
C LEU A 60 11.06 -12.68 -2.69
N ALA A 61 11.44 -11.40 -2.67
CA ALA A 61 10.52 -10.32 -2.98
C ALA A 61 10.37 -10.19 -4.51
N ILE A 62 9.12 -10.13 -4.97
CA ILE A 62 8.81 -9.81 -6.38
C ILE A 62 8.85 -8.30 -6.66
N GLY A 63 8.93 -7.49 -5.60
CA GLY A 63 8.91 -6.03 -5.64
C GLY A 63 8.07 -5.48 -4.50
N GLY A 64 7.62 -4.24 -4.64
CA GLY A 64 6.76 -3.59 -3.68
C GLY A 64 6.02 -2.40 -4.26
N LYS A 65 5.14 -1.82 -3.43
CA LYS A 65 4.41 -0.61 -3.76
C LYS A 65 4.71 0.47 -2.76
N LYS A 66 5.04 1.66 -3.27
CA LYS A 66 4.99 2.87 -2.48
C LYS A 66 3.61 3.48 -2.65
N ILE A 67 2.91 3.67 -1.54
CA ILE A 67 1.58 4.27 -1.49
C ILE A 67 1.71 5.56 -0.73
N SER A 68 1.39 6.68 -1.38
CA SER A 68 1.34 8.01 -0.76
C SER A 68 -0.10 8.49 -0.70
N TRP A 69 -0.48 9.18 0.36
CA TRP A 69 -1.81 9.73 0.53
C TRP A 69 -1.79 11.19 0.99
N ASN A 70 -2.86 11.89 0.62
CA ASN A 70 -3.12 13.26 1.00
C ASN A 70 -4.62 13.42 1.24
N THR A 71 -5.03 13.52 2.50
CA THR A 71 -6.45 13.61 2.86
C THR A 71 -7.01 15.01 2.61
N SER A 72 -8.30 15.07 2.31
CA SER A 72 -9.05 16.32 2.23
C SER A 72 -9.29 16.90 3.63
N ILE A 73 -9.39 18.23 3.72
CA ILE A 73 -9.73 18.95 4.97
C ILE A 73 -11.25 18.96 5.23
N ASP A 74 -12.04 18.37 4.34
CA ASP A 74 -13.51 18.30 4.45
C ASP A 74 -13.92 17.81 5.85
N TRP A 75 -14.81 18.55 6.52
CA TRP A 75 -15.40 18.24 7.84
C TRP A 75 -14.53 18.49 9.08
N GLY A 76 -13.51 19.34 8.99
CA GLY A 76 -12.81 19.86 10.18
C GLY A 76 -11.82 18.88 10.82
N LYS A 77 -11.50 17.79 10.11
CA LYS A 77 -10.41 16.88 10.50
C LYS A 77 -9.06 17.44 10.03
N PRO A 78 -7.98 17.24 10.79
CA PRO A 78 -6.66 17.66 10.37
C PRO A 78 -6.26 16.95 9.08
N LYS A 79 -5.53 17.68 8.24
CA LYS A 79 -4.95 17.13 7.02
C LYS A 79 -3.91 16.07 7.39
N GLU A 80 -4.01 14.90 6.80
CA GLU A 80 -3.06 13.81 6.96
C GLU A 80 -2.37 13.56 5.62
N ILE A 81 -1.03 13.67 5.65
CA ILE A 81 -0.17 13.37 4.50
C ILE A 81 0.81 12.32 4.98
N GLY A 82 0.96 11.26 4.20
CA GLY A 82 1.89 10.19 4.54
C GLY A 82 2.22 9.32 3.35
N SER A 83 3.13 8.38 3.58
CA SER A 83 3.46 7.35 2.62
C SER A 83 3.93 6.09 3.33
N THR A 84 3.73 4.94 2.69
CA THR A 84 4.24 3.64 3.14
C THR A 84 4.78 2.84 1.97
N ILE A 85 5.68 1.90 2.26
CA ILE A 85 6.14 0.90 1.30
C ILE A 85 5.62 -0.46 1.77
N ILE A 86 4.95 -1.17 0.86
CA ILE A 86 4.53 -2.56 1.05
C ILE A 86 5.40 -3.44 0.15
N VAL A 87 6.20 -4.31 0.74
CA VAL A 87 7.00 -5.31 0.01
C VAL A 87 6.21 -6.60 -0.10
N VAL A 88 6.24 -7.24 -1.27
CA VAL A 88 5.43 -8.44 -1.56
C VAL A 88 6.34 -9.64 -1.75
N ILE A 89 6.13 -10.67 -0.93
CA ILE A 89 6.92 -11.90 -0.90
C ILE A 89 5.94 -13.08 -1.00
N PRO A 90 5.75 -13.64 -2.19
CA PRO A 90 4.91 -14.82 -2.36
C PRO A 90 5.56 -16.08 -1.76
N ASP A 91 4.74 -17.01 -1.30
CA ASP A 91 5.19 -18.37 -0.96
C ASP A 91 5.70 -19.08 -2.22
N THR A 92 6.86 -19.74 -2.13
CA THR A 92 7.53 -20.38 -3.26
C THR A 92 6.77 -21.59 -3.81
N ASN A 93 5.97 -22.26 -2.99
CA ASN A 93 5.14 -23.40 -3.37
C ASN A 93 3.69 -23.00 -3.69
N LEU A 94 3.21 -21.90 -3.08
CA LEU A 94 1.86 -21.36 -3.27
C LEU A 94 1.90 -19.86 -3.61
N PRO A 95 2.23 -19.46 -4.86
CA PRO A 95 2.46 -18.06 -5.25
C PRO A 95 1.26 -17.10 -5.12
N GLN A 96 0.08 -17.61 -4.76
CA GLN A 96 -1.14 -16.83 -4.49
C GLN A 96 -1.28 -16.46 -3.01
N THR A 97 -0.33 -16.89 -2.18
CA THR A 97 -0.27 -16.64 -0.73
C THR A 97 1.11 -16.08 -0.37
N GLY A 98 1.22 -15.40 0.77
CA GLY A 98 2.45 -14.76 1.25
C GLY A 98 2.18 -13.86 2.43
#